data_AF-A0A3P7JJE4-F1
#
_entry.id   AF-A0A3P7JJE4-F1
#
_cell.length_a   1.000
_cell.length_b   1.000
_cell.length_c   1.000
_cell.angle_alpha   90.00
_cell.angle_beta   90.00
_cell.angle_gamma   90.00
#
_symmetry.space_group_name_H-M   'P 1'
#
loop_
_entity.id
_entity.type
_entity.pdbx_description
1 polymer ?
#
loop_
_entity_poly.entity_id
_entity_poly.type
_entity_poly.pdbx_seq_one_letter_code
_entity_poly.pdbx_strand_id
1 'polypeptide(L)'
;MYKLKYDCEMEKIAAAHASRCQFKHSDRSARQYSGENIFMASPPGDKAAYAWAGELNQYGVGKENIFTIDIANRPGQVIGHYTQEFCLNAVQSYNAPPPPPSHS
;
A
#
# COMPACT_ATOMS: atom_id res chain seq x y z
N MET A 1 6.40 -16.04 3.28
CA MET A 1 5.97 -14.72 3.79
C MET A 1 6.83 -14.31 4.95
N TYR A 2 7.31 -13.07 4.96
CA TYR A 2 8.00 -12.50 6.11
C TYR A 2 7.00 -11.97 7.14
N LYS A 3 7.38 -12.00 8.41
CA LYS A 3 6.60 -11.39 9.49
C LYS A 3 6.86 -9.89 9.50
N LEU A 4 5.81 -9.09 9.30
CA LEU A 4 5.89 -7.64 9.42
C LEU A 4 6.25 -7.23 10.85
N LYS A 5 7.00 -6.14 10.97
CA LYS A 5 7.29 -5.46 12.24
C LYS A 5 6.71 -4.06 12.18
N TYR A 6 6.23 -3.59 13.32
CA TYR A 6 5.82 -2.20 13.46
C TYR A 6 7.03 -1.28 13.37
N ASP A 7 6.89 -0.13 12.71
CA ASP A 7 7.94 0.87 12.59
C ASP A 7 7.42 2.28 12.83
N CYS A 8 8.00 2.96 13.81
CA CYS A 8 7.57 4.29 14.25
C CYS A 8 7.83 5.39 13.21
N GLU A 9 8.84 5.25 12.35
CA GLU A 9 9.10 6.23 11.29
C GLU A 9 8.05 6.11 10.17
N MET A 10 7.63 4.87 9.85
CA MET A 10 6.51 4.66 8.92
C MET A 10 5.19 5.16 9.51
N GLU A 11 4.93 4.95 10.80
CA GLU A 11 3.76 5.53 11.49
C GLU A 11 3.75 7.05 11.35
N LYS A 12 4.88 7.71 11.64
CA LYS A 12 4.99 9.17 11.56
C LYS A 12 4.70 9.72 10.16
N ILE A 13 5.20 9.06 9.11
CA ILE A 13 4.91 9.41 7.71
C ILE A 13 3.41 9.27 7.43
N ALA A 14 2.81 8.14 7.82
CA ALA A 14 1.38 7.88 7.60
C ALA A 14 0.49 8.88 8.36
N ALA A 15 0.81 9.16 9.62
CA ALA A 15 0.10 10.13 10.46
C ALA A 15 0.19 11.55 9.91
N ALA A 16 1.37 11.96 9.43
CA ALA A 16 1.56 13.25 8.78
C ALA A 16 0.66 13.41 7.54
N HIS A 17 0.55 12.38 6.70
CA HIS A 17 -0.38 12.41 5.56
C HIS A 17 -1.85 12.41 5.99
N ALA A 18 -2.23 11.53 6.91
CA ALA A 18 -3.61 11.41 7.40
C ALA A 18 -4.14 12.71 8.02
N SER A 19 -3.29 13.45 8.74
CA SER A 19 -3.63 14.74 9.37
C SER A 19 -4.03 15.84 8.39
N ARG A 20 -3.72 15.68 7.09
CA ARG A 20 -4.13 16.62 6.04
C ARG A 20 -5.61 16.49 5.66
N CYS A 21 -6.26 15.40 6.08
CA CYS A 21 -7.67 15.10 5.79
C CYS A 21 -8.02 15.15 4.30
N GLN A 22 -7.11 14.65 3.43
CA GLN A 22 -7.33 14.57 1.98
C GLN A 22 -7.34 13.09 1.54
N PHE A 23 -8.46 12.62 0.98
CA PHE A 23 -8.56 11.25 0.49
C PHE A 23 -7.90 11.11 -0.89
N LYS A 24 -6.57 11.06 -0.87
CA LYS A 24 -5.69 10.79 -2.01
C LYS A 24 -4.38 10.22 -1.50
N HIS A 25 -3.63 9.57 -2.38
CA HIS A 25 -2.28 9.12 -2.03
C HIS A 25 -1.33 10.30 -1.75
N SER A 26 -0.34 10.06 -0.89
CA SER A 26 0.79 10.99 -0.72
C SER A 26 1.77 10.92 -1.89
N ASP A 27 2.48 12.02 -2.11
CA ASP A 27 3.59 12.08 -3.07
C ASP A 27 4.66 11.07 -2.68
N ARG A 28 5.23 10.35 -3.65
CA ARG A 28 6.20 9.27 -3.39
C ARG A 28 7.39 9.74 -2.54
N SER A 29 7.91 10.93 -2.81
CA SER A 29 9.03 11.51 -2.05
C SER A 29 8.67 11.82 -0.59
N ALA A 30 7.44 12.23 -0.31
CA ALA A 30 6.96 12.53 1.05
C ALA A 30 6.87 11.27 1.93
N ARG A 31 6.79 10.09 1.31
CA ARG A 31 6.75 8.78 1.99
C ARG A 31 7.98 7.93 1.72
N GLN A 32 9.12 8.55 1.41
CA GLN A 32 10.40 7.85 1.19
C GLN A 32 10.30 6.69 0.17
N TYR A 33 9.42 6.82 -0.82
CA TYR A 33 9.12 5.79 -1.83
C TYR A 33 8.53 4.48 -1.28
N SER A 34 8.04 4.47 -0.04
CA SER A 34 7.30 3.36 0.56
C SER A 34 5.95 3.13 -0.14
N GLY A 35 5.43 1.90 -0.07
CA GLY A 35 4.04 1.61 -0.43
C GLY A 35 3.05 2.38 0.46
N GLU A 36 1.79 2.50 0.02
CA GLU A 36 0.77 3.21 0.79
C GLU A 36 -0.63 2.66 0.48
N ASN A 37 -1.36 2.31 1.54
CA ASN A 37 -2.80 2.04 1.47
C ASN A 37 -3.53 3.17 2.22
N ILE A 38 -4.64 3.65 1.68
CA ILE A 38 -5.49 4.66 2.32
C ILE A 38 -6.91 4.13 2.48
N PHE A 39 -7.59 4.57 3.53
CA PHE A 39 -8.96 4.17 3.82
C PHE A 39 -9.69 5.33 4.49
N MET A 40 -10.97 5.47 4.19
CA MET A 40 -11.86 6.41 4.87
C MET A 40 -13.15 5.71 5.25
N ALA A 41 -13.67 6.03 6.43
CA ALA A 41 -14.94 5.52 6.91
C ALA A 41 -15.68 6.58 7.71
N SER A 42 -17.00 6.48 7.71
CA SER A 42 -17.88 7.24 8.59
C SER A 42 -18.90 6.25 9.17
N PRO A 43 -18.88 5.98 10.49
CA PRO A 43 -17.93 6.49 11.49
C PRO A 43 -16.51 5.91 11.34
N PRO A 44 -15.48 6.54 11.94
CA PRO A 44 -14.13 5.97 12.03
C PRO A 44 -14.13 4.60 12.73
N GLY A 45 -13.17 3.73 12.38
CA GLY A 45 -12.98 2.44 13.04
C GLY A 45 -11.99 1.51 12.35
N ASP A 46 -11.74 0.35 12.96
CA ASP A 46 -10.67 -0.58 12.60
C ASP A 46 -11.05 -1.53 11.46
N LYS A 47 -11.50 -0.96 10.34
CA LYS A 47 -12.00 -1.71 9.17
C LYS A 47 -11.02 -1.73 7.99
N ALA A 48 -9.97 -0.91 8.03
CA ALA A 48 -9.08 -0.67 6.90
C ALA A 48 -8.39 -1.96 6.42
N ALA A 49 -7.72 -2.68 7.33
CA ALA A 49 -7.01 -3.92 6.99
C ALA A 49 -7.96 -4.99 6.41
N TYR A 50 -9.16 -5.13 6.97
CA TYR A 50 -10.16 -6.08 6.45
C TYR A 50 -10.68 -5.69 5.07
N ALA A 51 -10.87 -4.39 4.81
CA ALA A 51 -11.30 -3.89 3.51
C ALA A 51 -10.22 -4.14 2.44
N TRP A 52 -8.96 -3.85 2.76
CA TRP A 52 -7.82 -4.07 1.88
C TRP A 52 -7.60 -5.55 1.58
N ALA A 53 -7.56 -6.41 2.61
CA ALA A 53 -7.44 -7.86 2.44
C ALA A 53 -8.63 -8.46 1.65
N GLY A 54 -9.83 -7.90 1.86
CA GLY A 54 -11.07 -8.35 1.22
C GLY A 54 -11.09 -8.22 -0.31
N GLU A 55 -10.22 -7.40 -0.90
CA GLU A 55 -10.07 -7.26 -2.35
C GLU A 55 -9.76 -8.60 -3.02
N LEU A 56 -9.00 -9.48 -2.35
CA LEU A 56 -8.71 -10.82 -2.88
C LEU A 56 -10.00 -11.61 -3.08
N ASN A 57 -10.90 -11.60 -2.09
CA ASN A 57 -12.15 -12.34 -2.16
C ASN A 57 -13.12 -11.72 -3.18
N GLN A 58 -13.09 -10.39 -3.33
CA GLN A 58 -14.01 -9.69 -4.22
C GLN A 58 -13.58 -9.73 -5.69
N TYR A 59 -12.29 -9.58 -5.97
CA TYR A 59 -11.79 -9.41 -7.34
C TYR A 59 -10.78 -10.47 -7.77
N GLY A 60 -10.07 -11.08 -6.82
CA GLY A 60 -9.06 -12.11 -7.08
C GLY A 60 -7.79 -11.60 -7.77
N VAL A 61 -6.71 -12.37 -7.66
CA VAL A 61 -5.46 -12.18 -8.43
C VAL A 61 -5.25 -13.31 -9.44
N GLY A 62 -5.88 -14.47 -9.22
CA GLY A 62 -5.66 -15.69 -9.99
C GLY A 62 -4.58 -16.59 -9.37
N LYS A 63 -4.50 -17.84 -9.85
CA LYS A 63 -3.62 -18.87 -9.28
C LYS A 63 -2.14 -18.62 -9.51
N GLU A 64 -1.81 -17.93 -10.59
CA GLU A 64 -0.42 -17.56 -10.91
C GLU A 64 0.17 -16.57 -9.90
N ASN A 65 -0.68 -15.85 -9.16
CA ASN A 65 -0.27 -14.89 -8.13
C ASN A 65 0.71 -13.81 -8.66
N ILE A 66 0.46 -13.33 -9.88
CA ILE A 66 1.27 -12.29 -10.55
C ILE A 66 0.46 -11.00 -10.63
N PHE A 67 0.98 -9.93 -10.05
CA PHE A 67 0.39 -8.59 -10.17
C PHE A 67 0.86 -7.93 -11.48
N THR A 68 0.09 -8.11 -12.55
CA THR A 68 0.35 -7.53 -13.86
C THR A 68 -0.34 -6.17 -14.05
N ILE A 69 0.05 -5.44 -15.09
CA ILE A 69 -0.65 -4.20 -15.50
C ILE A 69 -2.12 -4.49 -15.83
N ASP A 70 -2.42 -5.63 -16.46
CA ASP A 70 -3.80 -6.02 -16.75
C ASP A 70 -4.61 -6.20 -15.48
N ILE A 71 -4.04 -6.86 -14.46
CA ILE A 71 -4.67 -7.05 -13.15
C ILE A 71 -4.87 -5.70 -12.43
N ALA A 72 -3.89 -4.79 -12.52
CA ALA A 72 -3.93 -3.46 -11.92
C ALA A 72 -4.96 -2.52 -12.57
N ASN A 73 -5.21 -2.68 -13.87
CA ASN A 73 -6.07 -1.79 -14.66
C ASN A 73 -7.48 -2.36 -14.93
N ARG A 74 -7.88 -3.44 -14.24
CA ARG A 74 -9.22 -4.02 -14.41
C ARG A 74 -10.30 -2.98 -14.09
N PRO A 75 -11.23 -2.69 -15.03
CA PRO A 75 -12.24 -1.66 -14.81
C PRO A 75 -13.08 -1.93 -13.57
N GLY A 76 -13.12 -0.97 -12.65
CA GLY A 76 -13.92 -1.05 -11.42
C GLY A 76 -13.43 -2.06 -10.38
N GLN A 77 -12.22 -2.59 -10.52
CA GLN A 77 -11.65 -3.58 -9.59
C GLN A 77 -10.36 -3.05 -8.98
N VAL A 78 -10.33 -2.94 -7.65
CA VAL A 78 -9.14 -2.52 -6.90
C VAL A 78 -8.54 -3.76 -6.24
N ILE A 79 -7.26 -4.01 -6.48
CA ILE A 79 -6.53 -5.15 -5.90
C ILE A 79 -5.17 -4.75 -5.33
N GLY A 80 -4.79 -3.48 -5.52
CA GLY A 80 -3.49 -2.95 -5.13
C GLY A 80 -3.26 -2.99 -3.62
N HIS A 81 -4.31 -2.77 -2.82
CA HIS A 81 -4.17 -2.73 -1.37
C HIS A 81 -3.86 -4.14 -0.82
N TYR A 82 -4.60 -5.15 -1.27
CA TYR A 82 -4.32 -6.55 -0.94
C TYR A 82 -2.89 -6.94 -1.33
N THR A 83 -2.48 -6.64 -2.57
CA THR A 83 -1.13 -7.05 -3.03
C THR A 83 -0.01 -6.41 -2.22
N GLN A 84 -0.22 -5.20 -1.67
CA GLN A 84 0.74 -4.54 -0.80
C GLN A 84 0.83 -5.18 0.59
N GLU A 85 -0.30 -5.56 1.20
CA GLU A 85 -0.32 -6.23 2.52
C GLU A 85 0.44 -7.57 2.51
N PHE A 86 0.36 -8.29 1.38
CA PHE A 86 0.97 -9.61 1.22
C PHE A 86 2.25 -9.58 0.36
N CYS A 87 2.81 -8.41 0.08
CA CYS A 87 4.04 -8.27 -0.70
C CYS A 87 5.24 -8.83 0.09
N LEU A 88 5.92 -9.84 -0.47
CA LEU A 88 7.11 -10.44 0.16
C LEU A 88 8.22 -9.41 0.42
N ASN A 89 8.42 -8.46 -0.49
CA ASN A 89 9.53 -7.51 -0.39
C ASN A 89 9.17 -6.23 0.39
N ALA A 90 7.97 -6.16 1.01
CA ALA A 90 7.58 -5.03 1.86
C ALA A 90 8.53 -4.80 3.06
N VAL A 91 9.33 -5.82 3.42
CA VAL A 91 10.29 -5.77 4.54
C VAL A 91 11.71 -5.37 4.09
N GLN A 92 12.03 -5.44 2.79
CA GLN A 92 13.40 -5.20 2.29
C GLN A 92 13.75 -3.72 2.11
N SER A 93 12.76 -2.83 1.99
CA SER A 93 12.98 -1.39 1.73
C SER A 93 13.74 -0.67 2.84
N TYR A 94 13.80 -1.21 4.05
CA TYR A 94 14.58 -0.64 5.16
C TYR A 94 16.10 -0.70 4.96
N ASN A 95 16.59 -1.61 4.12
CA ASN A 95 18.03 -1.79 3.86
C ASN A 95 18.44 -1.46 2.42
N ALA A 96 17.51 -0.98 1.59
CA ALA A 96 17.80 -0.66 0.20
C ALA A 96 18.43 0.75 0.11
N PRO A 97 19.53 0.93 -0.65
CA PRO A 97 20.05 2.25 -0.93
C PRO A 97 18.99 3.09 -1.69
N PRO A 98 18.98 4.42 -1.52
CA PRO A 98 18.03 5.28 -2.21
C PRO A 98 18.16 5.10 -3.73
N PRO A 99 17.05 5.17 -4.49
CA PRO A 99 17.11 5.10 -5.94
C PRO A 99 17.96 6.27 -6.49
N PRO A 100 18.72 6.05 -7.57
CA PRO A 100 19.50 7.11 -8.18
C PRO A 100 18.57 8.25 -8.65
N PRO A 101 19.03 9.51 -8.63
CA PRO A 101 18.24 10.64 -9.09
C PRO A 101 17.83 10.42 -10.55
N SER A 102 16.54 10.60 -10.84
CA SER A 102 16.01 10.57 -12.20
C SER A 102 16.58 11.76 -12.97
N HIS A 103 17.47 11.50 -13.92
CA HIS A 103 17.83 12.50 -14.93
C HIS A 103 16.65 12.64 -15.89
N SER A 104 16.06 13.84 -15.89
CA SER A 104 15.11 14.35 -16.89
C SER A 104 15.79 14.58 -18.22
#